data_AF-A0A9E6CEI5-F1
#
_entry.id   AF-A0A9E6CEI5-F1
#
_cell.length_a   1.000
_cell.length_b   1.000
_cell.length_c   1.000
_cell.angle_alpha   90.00
_cell.angle_beta   90.00
_cell.angle_gamma   90.00
#
_symmetry.space_group_name_H-M   'P 1'
#
loop_
_entity.id
_entity.type
_entity.pdbx_description
1 polymer ?
#
loop_
_entity_poly.entity_id
_entity_poly.type
_entity_poly.pdbx_seq_one_letter_code
_entity_poly.pdbx_strand_id
1 'polypeptide(L)' 'MELRKQFSPLEILGQEDAKNIKYGAAYIESVVAQDTFYYDIRINKMAASQAPGKPLLPAVNVNVAGFAWEKVR' A
#
# COMPACT_ATOMS: atom_id res chain seq x y z
N MET A 1 5.77 -10.89 4.12
CA MET A 1 5.71 -9.62 4.87
C MET A 1 5.14 -9.97 6.24
N GLU A 2 5.84 -9.70 7.34
CA GLU A 2 5.31 -10.01 8.67
C GLU A 2 4.09 -9.12 8.95
N LEU A 3 2.91 -9.74 9.12
CA LEU A 3 1.63 -9.05 9.36
C LEU A 3 1.63 -8.19 10.64
N ARG A 4 2.63 -8.34 11.51
CA ARG A 4 2.75 -7.59 12.78
C ARG A 4 3.61 -6.33 12.66
N LYS A 5 4.35 -6.15 11.57
CA LYS A 5 5.14 -4.93 11.37
C LYS A 5 4.21 -3.81 10.89
N GLN A 6 4.24 -2.68 11.59
CA GLN A 6 3.48 -1.50 11.18
C GLN A 6 3.95 -1.05 9.80
N PHE A 7 3.02 -0.86 8.88
CA PHE A 7 3.32 -0.46 7.50
C PHE A 7 3.87 0.97 7.46
N SER A 8 5.12 1.13 7.01
CA SER A 8 5.78 2.43 6.81
C SER A 8 6.00 2.69 5.32
N PRO A 9 5.20 3.55 4.67
CA PRO A 9 5.33 3.85 3.24
C PRO A 9 6.71 4.41 2.87
N LEU A 10 7.31 5.22 3.76
CA LEU A 10 8.64 5.80 3.56
C LEU A 10 9.75 4.75 3.58
N GLU A 11 9.63 3.73 4.44
CA GLU A 11 10.58 2.62 4.48
C GLU A 11 10.52 1.80 3.19
N ILE A 12 9.32 1.58 2.65
CA ILE A 12 9.13 0.80 1.43
C ILE A 12 9.62 1.55 0.19
N LEU A 13 9.41 2.87 0.15
CA LEU A 13 9.93 3.75 -0.90
C LEU A 13 11.47 3.83 -0.85
N GLY A 14 12.07 3.92 0.33
CA GLY A 14 13.51 4.11 0.47
C GLY A 14 13.98 5.35 -0.31
N GLN A 15 14.91 5.14 -1.26
CA GLN A 15 15.41 6.21 -2.13
C GLN A 15 14.52 6.45 -3.37
N GLU A 16 13.60 5.56 -3.69
CA GLU A 16 12.74 5.67 -4.88
C GLU A 16 11.62 6.71 -4.68
N ASP A 17 11.21 7.37 -5.76
CA ASP A 17 10.14 8.37 -5.74
C ASP A 17 8.74 7.74 -5.87
N ALA A 18 8.65 6.56 -6.49
CA ALA A 18 7.41 5.83 -6.69
C ALA A 18 7.64 4.33 -6.64
N LYS A 19 6.69 3.59 -6.08
CA LYS A 19 6.73 2.13 -5.99
C LYS A 19 5.34 1.53 -6.12
N ASN A 20 5.25 0.43 -6.89
CA ASN A 20 4.04 -0.36 -7.04
C ASN A 20 4.19 -1.65 -6.24
N ILE A 21 3.23 -1.94 -5.38
CA ILE A 21 3.21 -3.12 -4.52
C ILE A 21 1.95 -3.90 -4.85
N LYS A 22 2.12 -5.15 -5.28
CA LYS A 22 1.04 -6.12 -5.30
C LYS A 22 0.92 -6.72 -3.91
N TYR A 23 -0.20 -6.45 -3.23
CA TYR A 23 -0.49 -7.01 -1.91
C TYR A 23 -1.58 -8.08 -2.04
N GLY A 24 -1.23 -9.33 -1.72
CA GLY A 24 -2.18 -10.42 -1.57
C GLY A 24 -2.62 -10.56 -0.12
N ALA A 25 -3.90 -10.42 0.16
CA ALA A 25 -4.50 -10.77 1.44
C ALA A 25 -5.39 -12.01 1.23
N ALA A 26 -5.00 -13.14 1.81
CA ALA A 26 -5.91 -14.26 1.96
C ALA A 26 -6.79 -13.97 3.18
N TYR A 27 -8.09 -13.76 2.97
CA TYR A 27 -9.04 -13.70 4.08
C TYR A 27 -9.61 -15.10 4.28
N ILE A 28 -9.19 -15.76 5.34
CA ILE A 28 -9.64 -17.11 5.68
C ILE A 28 -10.69 -16.94 6.80
N GLU A 29 -11.92 -16.62 6.41
CA GLU A 29 -13.04 -16.56 7.36
C GLU A 29 -13.54 -17.97 7.72
N SER A 30 -13.27 -18.96 6.85
CA SER A 30 -13.65 -20.36 7.01
C SER A 30 -12.75 -21.27 6.19
N VAL A 31 -12.50 -22.50 6.65
CA VAL A 31 -11.78 -23.55 5.89
C VAL A 31 -12.44 -23.83 4.53
N VAL A 32 -13.72 -23.48 4.37
CA VAL A 32 -14.55 -23.71 3.18
C VAL A 32 -14.59 -22.51 2.22
N ALA A 33 -14.25 -21.31 2.70
CA ALA A 33 -14.26 -20.08 1.91
C ALA A 33 -12.88 -19.40 2.03
N GLN A 34 -11.97 -19.84 1.16
CA GLN A 34 -10.66 -19.24 1.00
C GLN A 34 -10.72 -18.32 -0.20
N ASP A 35 -11.12 -17.06 -0.01
CA ASP A 35 -11.01 -16.06 -1.06
C ASP A 35 -9.64 -15.37 -0.91
N THR A 36 -8.90 -15.31 -2.02
CA THR A 36 -7.65 -14.56 -2.10
C THR A 36 -7.92 -13.21 -2.74
N PHE A 37 -7.58 -12.14 -2.04
CA PHE A 37 -7.74 -10.77 -2.51
C PHE A 37 -6.39 -10.22 -2.93
N TYR A 38 -6.33 -9.57 -4.09
CA TYR A 38 -5.15 -8.91 -4.62
C TYR A 38 -5.42 -7.42 -4.78
N TYR A 39 -4.55 -6.61 -4.19
CA TYR A 39 -4.57 -5.16 -4.29
C TYR A 39 -3.31 -4.69 -5.02
N ASP A 40 -3.49 -3.84 -6.04
CA ASP A 40 -2.38 -3.09 -6.63
C ASP A 40 -2.28 -1.73 -5.92
N ILE A 41 -1.28 -1.59 -5.06
CA ILE A 41 -1.05 -0.40 -4.24
C ILE A 41 0.08 0.40 -4.86
N ARG A 42 -0.20 1.66 -5.20
CA ARG A 42 0.79 2.62 -5.69
C ARG A 42 1.15 3.59 -4.58
N ILE A 43 2.44 3.73 -4.33
CA ILE A 43 2.99 4.63 -3.32
C ILE A 43 3.88 5.64 -4.04
N ASN A 44 3.67 6.93 -3.80
CA ASN A 44 4.47 8.00 -4.41
C ASN A 44 4.89 9.03 -3.36
N LYS A 45 6.14 9.48 -3.42
CA LYS A 45 6.59 10.67 -2.69
C LYS A 45 5.90 11.90 -3.27
N MET A 46 5.52 12.81 -2.38
CA MET A 46 4.99 14.10 -2.75
C MET A 46 5.46 15.15 -1.76
N ALA A 47 5.55 16.39 -2.22
CA ALA A 47 5.77 17.52 -1.35
C ALA A 47 4.39 18.02 -0.89
N ALA A 48 4.08 17.91 0.40
CA ALA A 48 2.83 18.46 0.91
C ALA A 48 2.90 19.98 0.86
N SER A 49 2.03 20.60 0.07
CA SER A 49 1.87 22.06 0.05
C SER A 49 1.44 22.51 1.45
N GLN A 50 2.34 23.17 2.16
CA GLN A 50 2.02 23.81 3.43
C GLN A 50 1.61 25.26 3.21
N ALA A 51 1.08 25.89 4.27
CA ALA A 51 0.78 27.31 4.28
C ALA A 51 2.00 28.12 3.77
N PRO A 52 1.77 29.25 3.07
CA PRO A 52 2.84 30.08 2.53
C PRO A 52 3.90 30.41 3.59
N GLY A 53 5.17 30.19 3.27
CA GLY A 53 6.30 30.45 4.17
C GLY A 53 6.76 29.28 5.04
N LYS A 54 6.10 28.11 4.99
CA LYS A 54 6.60 26.88 5.63
C LYS A 54 7.38 26.00 4.66
N PRO A 55 8.42 25.29 5.12
CA PRO A 55 9.14 24.33 4.30
C PRO A 55 8.22 23.19 3.85
N LEU A 56 8.41 22.74 2.61
CA LEU A 56 7.72 21.56 2.08
C LEU A 56 8.13 20.34 2.90
N LEU A 57 7.15 19.68 3.53
CA LEU A 57 7.41 18.42 4.22
C LEU A 57 7.27 17.25 3.23
N PRO A 58 8.12 16.21 3.37
CA PRO A 58 7.92 14.98 2.63
C PRO A 58 6.60 14.35 3.05
N ALA A 59 5.75 14.09 2.08
CA ALA A 59 4.50 13.36 2.22
C ALA A 59 4.50 12.16 1.27
N VAL A 60 3.59 11.23 1.53
CA VAL A 60 3.43 10.03 0.72
C VAL A 60 1.97 9.90 0.32
N ASN A 61 1.73 9.75 -0.97
CA ASN A 61 0.44 9.34 -1.49
C ASN A 61 0.40 7.82 -1.58
N VAL A 62 -0.61 7.20 -0.98
CA VAL A 62 -0.89 5.77 -1.11
C VAL A 62 -2.25 5.66 -1.80
N ASN A 63 -2.26 5.04 -2.97
CA ASN A 63 -3.47 4.82 -3.77
C ASN A 63 -3.63 3.34 -4.11
N VAL A 64 -4.87 2.83 -4.04
CA VAL A 64 -5.20 1.51 -4.58
C VAL A 64 -5.58 1.69 -6.05
N ALA A 65 -4.70 1.27 -6.94
CA ALA A 65 -4.90 1.39 -8.38
C ALA A 65 -5.69 0.23 -9.00
N GLY A 66 -5.83 -0.87 -8.27
CA GLY A 66 -6.55 -2.05 -8.74
C GLY A 66 -6.90 -3.01 -7.61
N PHE A 67 -7.97 -3.76 -7.84
CA PHE A 67 -8.45 -4.82 -6.96
C PHE A 67 -8.89 -6.01 -7.80
N ALA A 68 -8.48 -7.20 -7.40
CA ALA A 68 -8.91 -8.46 -7.95
C ALA A 68 -9.11 -9.47 -6.81
N TRP A 69 -9.93 -10.49 -7.04
CA TRP A 69 -10.07 -11.59 -6.10
C TRP A 69 -10.24 -12.90 -6.85
N GLU A 70 -9.78 -13.98 -6.24
CA GLU A 70 -9.89 -15.32 -6.76
C GLU A 70 -10.46 -16.22 -5.67
N LYS A 71 -11.49 -17.00 -6.05
CA LYS A 71 -12.01 -18.06 -5.20
C LYS A 71 -11.02 -19.23 -5.24
N VAL A 72 -10.39 -19.55 -4.11
CA VAL A 72 -9.57 -20.76 -3.99
C VAL A 72 -10.55 -21.96 -3.96
N ARG A 73 -10.34 -22.90 -4.88
CA ARG A 73 -11.18 -24.11 -5.03
C ARG A 73 -10.88 -25.14 -3.95
#